data_AF-A0A819FB66-F1
#
_entry.id   AF-A0A819FB66-F1
#
_cell.length_a   1.000
_cell.length_b   1.000
_cell.length_c   1.000
_cell.angle_alpha   90.00
_cell.angle_beta   90.00
_cell.angle_gamma   90.00
#
_symmetry.space_group_name_H-M   'P 1'
#
loop_
_entity.id
_entity.type
_entity.pdbx_description
1 polymer ?
#
loop_
_entity_poly.entity_id
_entity_poly.type
_entity_poly.pdbx_seq_one_letter_code
_entity_poly.pdbx_strand_id
1 'polypeptide(L)'
;MIEFSAGIVSLYYVYGAAEPEHRCRLPSQIWPNDNQFNPINAQHEACLRQYIPMENGRWDQCHIFNLTISNKSLIDCPNGWVFDRSVFLGLTFTEEASLIWFVINESICIRGSAIGVAVTISRLGAIIAPVIDSSVVEQYLSLTFYVYGSVALAVLLLILLLPETKNVSLGDTDDNTNNKDGTQIIVSPPVNIGDIEI
;
A
#
# COMPACT_ATOMS: atom_id res chain seq x y z
N MET A 1 -4.32 17.32 12.50
CA MET A 1 -3.65 17.00 11.22
C MET A 1 -2.19 16.57 11.41
N ILE A 2 -1.49 17.00 12.47
CA ILE A 2 -0.10 16.62 12.77
C ILE A 2 0.04 15.16 13.25
N GLU A 3 -0.96 14.58 13.91
CA GLU A 3 -0.83 13.25 14.52
C GLU A 3 -0.82 12.08 13.52
N PHE A 4 -1.45 12.23 12.34
CA PHE A 4 -1.41 11.18 11.31
C PHE A 4 -0.02 10.99 10.70
N SER A 5 0.82 12.04 10.72
CA SER A 5 2.19 11.96 10.19
C SER A 5 3.11 11.13 11.09
N ALA A 6 2.95 11.21 12.41
CA ALA A 6 3.77 10.47 13.38
C ALA A 6 3.51 8.95 13.33
N GLY A 7 2.24 8.55 13.11
CA GLY A 7 1.87 7.15 12.96
C GLY A 7 2.49 6.49 11.72
N ILE A 8 2.48 7.20 10.58
CA ILE A 8 3.05 6.69 9.32
C ILE A 8 4.58 6.55 9.40
N VAL A 9 5.28 7.51 10.01
CA VAL A 9 6.74 7.43 10.19
C VAL A 9 7.13 6.26 11.12
N SER A 10 6.34 6.01 12.16
CA SER A 10 6.58 4.90 13.08
C SER A 10 6.37 3.55 12.41
N LEU A 11 5.35 3.42 11.55
CA LEU A 11 5.15 2.22 10.73
C LEU A 11 6.30 2.03 9.72
N TYR A 12 6.73 3.09 9.04
CA TYR A 12 7.87 3.02 8.13
C TYR A 12 9.15 2.52 8.81
N TYR A 13 9.43 2.97 10.04
CA TYR A 13 10.62 2.50 10.76
C TYR A 13 10.52 1.01 11.13
N VAL A 14 9.33 0.52 11.50
CA VAL A 14 9.14 -0.89 11.87
C VAL A 14 9.16 -1.83 10.66
N TYR A 15 8.58 -1.43 9.53
CA TYR A 15 8.49 -2.26 8.33
C TYR A 15 9.61 -2.01 7.31
N GLY A 16 10.26 -0.85 7.35
CA GLY A 16 11.32 -0.43 6.43
C GLY A 16 12.73 -0.58 6.96
N ALA A 17 12.94 -0.80 8.27
CA ALA A 17 14.27 -0.98 8.86
C ALA A 17 14.75 -2.45 8.87
N ALA A 18 13.98 -3.38 8.28
CA ALA A 18 14.44 -4.75 8.12
C ALA A 18 15.54 -4.78 7.05
N GLU A 19 16.80 -4.68 7.47
CA GLU A 19 17.95 -4.85 6.59
C GLU A 19 18.16 -6.35 6.32
N PRO A 20 18.00 -6.82 5.08
CA PRO A 20 18.21 -8.22 4.76
C PRO A 20 19.68 -8.59 4.94
N GLU A 21 19.93 -9.86 5.24
CA GLU A 21 21.30 -10.36 5.27
C GLU A 21 21.95 -10.15 3.91
N HIS A 22 23.16 -9.61 3.93
CA HIS A 22 23.90 -9.29 2.73
C HIS A 22 25.36 -9.61 2.92
N ARG A 23 26.05 -9.79 1.80
CA ARG A 23 27.48 -10.04 1.76
C ARG A 23 28.11 -9.19 0.67
N CYS A 24 29.42 -9.03 0.74
CA CYS A 24 30.18 -8.31 -0.28
C CYS A 24 30.09 -8.99 -1.65
N ARG A 25 29.95 -8.18 -2.70
CA ARG A 25 30.03 -8.65 -4.07
C ARG A 25 31.48 -8.93 -4.45
N LEU A 26 31.73 -10.13 -4.97
CA LEU A 26 33.03 -10.51 -5.51
C LEU A 26 33.35 -9.72 -6.80
N PRO A 27 34.61 -9.32 -7.03
CA PRO A 27 35.04 -8.71 -8.29
C PRO A 27 34.90 -9.71 -9.45
N SER A 28 34.55 -9.20 -10.64
CA SER A 28 34.31 -9.99 -11.85
C SER A 28 35.53 -10.80 -12.31
N GLN A 29 36.73 -10.37 -11.91
CA GLN A 29 38.00 -11.07 -12.14
C GLN A 29 38.12 -12.38 -11.37
N ILE A 30 37.45 -12.49 -10.21
CA ILE A 30 37.47 -13.68 -9.36
C ILE A 30 36.26 -14.57 -9.66
N TRP A 31 35.07 -13.95 -9.77
CA TRP A 31 33.85 -14.66 -10.12
C TRP A 31 33.05 -13.86 -11.16
N PRO A 32 32.74 -14.44 -12.34
CA PRO A 32 32.22 -13.68 -13.47
C PRO A 32 30.81 -13.11 -13.24
N ASN A 33 29.96 -13.75 -12.43
CA ASN A 33 28.57 -13.32 -12.19
C ASN A 33 28.15 -13.58 -10.74
N ASP A 34 28.45 -12.62 -9.85
CA ASP A 34 28.10 -12.69 -8.43
C ASP A 34 26.80 -11.90 -8.14
N ASN A 35 25.66 -12.54 -8.39
CA ASN A 35 24.33 -11.93 -8.29
C ASN A 35 23.38 -12.65 -7.31
N GLN A 36 23.80 -13.77 -6.73
CA GLN A 36 23.01 -14.55 -5.78
C GLN A 36 23.71 -14.58 -4.42
N PHE A 37 22.93 -14.39 -3.35
CA PHE A 37 23.46 -14.44 -1.99
C PHE A 37 24.00 -15.85 -1.66
N ASN A 38 23.21 -16.87 -1.99
CA ASN A 38 23.55 -18.27 -1.73
C ASN A 38 24.57 -18.80 -2.76
N PRO A 39 25.50 -19.70 -2.36
CA PRO A 39 26.48 -20.26 -3.27
C PRO A 39 25.82 -21.11 -4.37
N ILE A 40 26.21 -20.85 -5.62
CA ILE A 40 25.68 -21.56 -6.80
C ILE A 40 26.29 -22.97 -6.92
N ASN A 41 27.59 -23.09 -6.63
CA ASN A 41 28.39 -24.30 -6.81
C ASN A 41 29.37 -24.48 -5.64
N ALA A 42 29.87 -25.69 -5.41
CA ALA A 42 30.90 -25.95 -4.38
C ALA A 42 32.19 -25.12 -4.58
N GLN A 43 32.56 -24.84 -5.84
CA GLN A 43 33.69 -23.96 -6.19
C GLN A 43 33.41 -22.50 -5.79
N HIS A 44 32.16 -22.05 -5.96
CA HIS A 44 31.75 -20.71 -5.55
C HIS A 44 31.78 -20.59 -4.02
N GLU A 45 31.31 -21.60 -3.30
CA GLU A 45 31.38 -21.64 -1.84
C GLU A 45 32.82 -21.60 -1.32
N ALA A 46 33.73 -22.37 -1.93
CA ALA A 46 35.16 -22.34 -1.58
C ALA A 46 35.77 -20.95 -1.80
N CYS A 47 35.39 -20.28 -2.89
CA CYS A 47 35.81 -18.91 -3.17
C CYS A 47 35.26 -17.93 -2.11
N LEU A 48 33.97 -17.99 -1.79
CA LEU A 48 33.38 -17.15 -0.74
C LEU A 48 34.11 -17.32 0.60
N ARG A 49 34.42 -18.55 1.01
CA ARG A 49 35.15 -18.83 2.26
C ARG A 49 36.60 -18.31 2.27
N GLN A 50 37.21 -18.18 1.10
CA GLN A 50 38.56 -17.66 0.97
C GLN A 50 38.62 -16.13 1.08
N TYR A 51 37.61 -15.45 0.52
CA TYR A 51 37.59 -13.98 0.43
C TYR A 51 36.73 -13.31 1.50
N ILE A 52 35.68 -13.93 2.03
CA ILE A 52 34.77 -13.30 2.99
C ILE A 52 34.94 -13.95 4.37
N PRO A 53 35.18 -13.18 5.44
CA PRO A 53 35.20 -13.70 6.79
C PRO A 53 33.84 -14.26 7.20
N MET A 54 33.88 -15.26 8.08
CA MET A 54 32.66 -15.85 8.64
C MET A 54 32.70 -15.67 10.16
N GLU A 55 31.71 -14.95 10.70
CA GLU A 55 31.56 -14.72 12.13
C GLU A 55 30.25 -15.38 12.59
N ASN A 56 30.33 -16.25 13.59
CA ASN A 56 29.17 -16.99 14.13
C ASN A 56 28.31 -17.72 13.08
N GLY A 57 28.93 -18.20 12.00
CA GLY A 57 28.24 -18.92 10.92
C GLY A 57 27.51 -18.02 9.90
N ARG A 58 27.72 -16.70 9.95
CA ARG A 58 27.23 -15.74 8.95
C ARG A 58 28.39 -15.10 8.20
N TRP A 59 28.16 -14.70 6.97
CA TRP A 59 29.13 -13.93 6.18
C TRP A 59 29.29 -12.53 6.77
N ASP A 60 30.51 -12.02 6.81
CA ASP A 60 30.73 -10.62 7.17
C ASP A 60 30.05 -9.70 6.14
N GLN A 61 29.36 -8.71 6.67
CA GLN A 61 28.53 -7.75 5.93
C GLN A 61 29.28 -6.45 5.65
N CYS A 62 30.51 -6.27 6.14
CA CYS A 62 31.23 -5.01 5.99
C CYS A 62 32.55 -5.17 5.21
N HIS A 63 33.23 -6.32 5.34
CA HIS A 63 34.58 -6.43 4.84
C HIS A 63 34.84 -7.67 3.97
N ILE A 64 35.82 -7.52 3.08
CA ILE A 64 36.35 -8.58 2.24
C ILE A 64 37.88 -8.65 2.41
N PHE A 65 38.44 -9.85 2.28
CA PHE A 65 39.87 -10.06 2.26
C PHE A 65 40.44 -9.71 0.89
N ASN A 66 41.38 -8.78 0.88
CA ASN A 66 42.26 -8.57 -0.24
C ASN A 66 43.49 -9.46 -0.07
N LEU A 67 43.63 -10.44 -0.95
CA LEU A 67 44.74 -11.39 -0.97
C LEU A 67 45.81 -10.89 -1.93
N THR A 68 46.90 -10.36 -1.38
CA THR A 68 48.13 -10.08 -2.15
C THR A 68 49.18 -11.16 -1.87
N ILE A 69 50.21 -11.24 -2.72
CA ILE A 69 51.22 -12.33 -2.74
C ILE A 69 51.90 -12.58 -1.37
N SER A 70 51.82 -11.66 -0.40
CA SER A 70 52.40 -11.87 0.94
C SER A 70 51.56 -11.39 2.11
N ASN A 71 50.39 -10.77 1.90
CA ASN A 71 49.58 -10.24 3.00
C ASN A 71 48.08 -10.38 2.73
N LYS A 72 47.35 -10.73 3.79
CA LYS A 72 45.89 -10.73 3.86
C LYS A 72 45.45 -9.45 4.57
N SER A 73 44.84 -8.52 3.84
CA SER A 73 44.30 -7.29 4.44
C SER A 73 42.78 -7.29 4.39
N LEU A 74 42.15 -6.77 5.44
CA LEU A 74 40.72 -6.55 5.52
C LEU A 74 40.40 -5.18 4.87
N ILE A 75 39.54 -5.15 3.86
CA ILE A 75 39.13 -3.91 3.17
C ILE A 75 37.62 -3.80 3.10
N ASP A 76 37.11 -2.57 3.04
CA ASP A 76 35.71 -2.29 2.75
C ASP A 76 35.35 -2.74 1.33
N CYS A 77 34.09 -3.09 1.12
CA CYS A 77 33.67 -3.80 -0.10
C CYS A 77 33.57 -2.87 -1.33
N PRO A 78 34.50 -2.99 -2.30
CA PRO A 78 34.64 -1.99 -3.37
C PRO A 78 33.64 -2.19 -4.53
N ASN A 79 33.06 -3.39 -4.66
CA ASN A 79 32.17 -3.76 -5.78
C ASN A 79 30.68 -3.80 -5.37
N GLY A 80 30.34 -3.25 -4.20
CA GLY A 80 28.99 -3.22 -3.65
C GLY A 80 28.56 -4.52 -2.97
N TRP A 81 27.25 -4.72 -2.88
CA TRP A 81 26.60 -5.72 -2.02
C TRP A 81 25.68 -6.66 -2.79
N VAL A 82 25.56 -7.89 -2.29
CA VAL A 82 24.58 -8.89 -2.74
C VAL A 82 23.69 -9.24 -1.54
N PHE A 83 22.41 -8.96 -1.66
CA PHE A 83 21.40 -9.16 -0.62
C PHE A 83 20.68 -10.51 -0.80
N ASP A 84 20.31 -11.14 0.30
CA ASP A 84 19.41 -12.29 0.28
C ASP A 84 17.99 -11.85 -0.11
N ARG A 85 17.43 -12.52 -1.13
CA ARG A 85 16.07 -12.29 -1.65
C ARG A 85 15.12 -13.43 -1.34
N SER A 86 15.48 -14.33 -0.43
CA SER A 86 14.63 -15.44 0.00
C SER A 86 13.41 -14.99 0.82
N VAL A 87 13.59 -13.99 1.68
CA VAL A 87 12.55 -13.46 2.59
C VAL A 87 11.71 -12.37 1.91
N PHE A 88 12.34 -11.52 1.09
CA PHE A 88 11.69 -10.44 0.36
C PHE A 88 11.62 -10.80 -1.12
N LEU A 89 10.71 -11.72 -1.47
CA LEU A 89 10.42 -12.12 -2.85
C LEU A 89 9.61 -11.06 -3.62
N GLY A 90 9.09 -10.04 -2.93
CA GLY A 90 8.29 -8.94 -3.48
C GLY A 90 9.10 -7.65 -3.69
N LEU A 91 8.49 -6.71 -4.43
CA LEU A 91 8.98 -5.34 -4.57
C LEU A 91 9.09 -4.72 -3.16
N THR A 92 10.15 -3.96 -2.90
CA THR A 92 10.32 -3.27 -1.61
C THR A 92 9.12 -2.39 -1.29
N PHE A 93 8.79 -2.23 0.01
CA PHE A 93 7.64 -1.46 0.52
C PHE A 93 7.48 -0.05 -0.07
N THR A 94 8.55 0.52 -0.62
CA THR A 94 8.54 1.79 -1.33
C THR A 94 7.75 1.77 -2.66
N GLU A 95 7.67 0.63 -3.37
CA GLU A 95 6.91 0.55 -4.62
C GLU A 95 5.39 0.50 -4.36
N GLU A 96 4.95 -0.29 -3.39
CA GLU A 96 3.57 -0.33 -2.91
C GLU A 96 3.13 0.95 -2.19
N ALA A 97 4.02 1.67 -1.51
CA ALA A 97 3.71 2.96 -0.88
C ALA A 97 3.32 4.06 -1.89
N SER A 98 3.88 4.03 -3.10
CA SER A 98 3.56 5.01 -4.15
C SER A 98 2.13 4.88 -4.67
N LEU A 99 1.65 3.64 -4.81
CA LEU A 99 0.29 3.31 -5.21
C LEU A 99 -0.71 3.63 -4.07
N ILE A 100 -0.31 3.36 -2.83
CA ILE A 100 -1.10 3.66 -1.64
C ILE A 100 -1.32 5.18 -1.50
N TRP A 101 -0.29 6.00 -1.72
CA TRP A 101 -0.41 7.47 -1.68
C TRP A 101 -1.46 7.99 -2.67
N PHE A 102 -1.44 7.49 -3.91
CA PHE A 102 -2.39 7.87 -4.95
C PHE A 102 -3.84 7.51 -4.54
N VAL A 103 -4.08 6.27 -4.12
CA VAL A 103 -5.41 5.76 -3.75
C VAL A 103 -5.96 6.44 -2.48
N ILE A 104 -5.11 6.68 -1.48
CA ILE A 104 -5.51 7.37 -0.24
C ILE A 104 -5.88 8.82 -0.53
N ASN A 105 -5.08 9.55 -1.31
CA ASN A 105 -5.31 10.97 -1.57
C ASN A 105 -6.64 11.21 -2.31
N GLU A 106 -6.98 10.35 -3.26
CA GLU A 106 -8.24 10.45 -4.00
C GLU A 106 -9.45 10.16 -3.10
N SER A 107 -9.38 9.12 -2.27
CA SER A 107 -10.48 8.69 -1.40
C SER A 107 -10.68 9.61 -0.18
N ILE A 108 -9.60 10.11 0.42
CA ILE A 108 -9.64 10.91 1.65
C ILE A 108 -10.14 12.32 1.37
N CYS A 109 -9.87 12.88 0.19
CA CYS A 109 -10.33 14.22 -0.20
C CYS A 109 -11.86 14.27 -0.25
N ILE A 110 -12.49 13.23 -0.80
CA ILE A 110 -13.95 13.13 -0.95
C ILE A 110 -14.62 12.97 0.42
N ARG A 111 -14.13 12.05 1.27
CA ARG A 111 -14.73 11.81 2.59
C ARG A 111 -14.43 12.94 3.58
N GLY A 112 -13.21 13.49 3.55
CA GLY A 112 -12.77 14.57 4.42
C GLY A 112 -13.53 15.87 4.16
N SER A 113 -13.74 16.23 2.90
CA SER A 113 -14.54 17.41 2.53
C SER A 113 -16.01 17.26 2.91
N ALA A 114 -16.60 16.08 2.72
CA ALA A 114 -17.99 15.80 3.10
C ALA A 114 -18.25 15.99 4.60
N ILE A 115 -17.36 15.48 5.46
CA ILE A 115 -17.47 15.64 6.93
C ILE A 115 -17.35 17.12 7.32
N GLY A 116 -16.41 17.85 6.71
CA GLY A 116 -16.24 19.29 6.96
C GLY A 116 -17.49 20.11 6.61
N VAL A 117 -18.06 19.88 5.42
CA VAL A 117 -19.28 20.57 4.99
C VAL A 117 -20.46 20.26 5.91
N ALA A 118 -20.65 18.99 6.30
CA ALA A 118 -21.72 18.61 7.23
C ALA A 118 -21.64 19.39 8.56
N VAL A 119 -20.44 19.52 9.15
CA VAL A 119 -20.23 20.26 10.39
C VAL A 119 -20.56 21.76 10.24
N THR A 120 -20.21 22.37 9.10
CA THR A 120 -20.54 23.78 8.87
C THR A 120 -22.05 24.01 8.78
N ILE A 121 -22.78 23.12 8.10
CA ILE A 121 -24.24 23.19 7.97
C ILE A 121 -24.92 23.00 9.34
N SER A 122 -24.42 22.08 10.17
CA SER A 122 -24.94 21.90 11.54
C SER A 122 -24.80 23.16 12.39
N ARG A 123 -23.67 23.88 12.28
CA ARG A 123 -23.45 25.12 13.03
C ARG A 123 -24.37 26.25 12.57
N LEU A 124 -24.65 26.35 11.27
CA LEU A 124 -25.60 27.33 10.74
C LEU A 124 -27.01 27.06 11.28
N GLY A 125 -27.45 25.81 11.30
CA GLY A 125 -28.73 25.43 11.89
C GLY A 125 -28.86 25.85 13.36
N ALA A 126 -27.79 25.64 14.15
CA ALA A 126 -27.77 26.02 15.57
C ALA A 126 -27.87 27.53 15.82
N ILE A 127 -27.36 28.37 14.90
CA ILE A 127 -27.46 29.84 15.00
C ILE A 127 -28.85 30.32 14.60
N ILE A 128 -29.46 29.70 13.59
CA ILE A 128 -30.77 30.09 13.06
C ILE A 128 -31.89 29.72 14.03
N ALA A 129 -31.76 28.62 14.79
CA ALA A 129 -32.78 28.15 15.74
C ALA A 129 -33.28 29.22 16.74
N PRO A 130 -32.41 29.89 17.54
CA PRO A 130 -32.86 30.93 18.48
C PRO A 130 -33.36 32.21 17.78
N VAL A 131 -32.90 32.51 16.55
CA VAL A 131 -33.36 33.68 15.79
C VAL A 131 -34.83 33.54 15.42
N ILE A 132 -35.23 32.34 14.97
CA ILE A 132 -36.62 32.06 14.62
C ILE A 132 -37.51 32.17 15.86
N ASP A 133 -37.09 31.56 16.99
CA ASP A 133 -37.85 31.58 18.24
C ASP A 133 -38.12 33.01 18.75
N SER A 134 -37.11 33.88 18.68
CA SER A 134 -37.25 35.30 19.07
C SER A 134 -38.17 36.14 18.16
N SER A 135 -38.42 35.68 16.93
CA SER A 135 -39.19 36.40 15.92
C SER A 135 -40.65 35.92 15.78
N VAL A 136 -40.98 34.76 16.34
CA VAL A 136 -42.33 34.17 16.26
C VAL A 136 -43.19 34.71 17.39
N VAL A 137 -43.87 35.82 17.12
CA VAL A 137 -45.00 36.28 17.95
C VAL A 137 -46.20 35.37 17.63
N GLU A 138 -46.81 34.77 18.66
CA GLU A 138 -47.98 33.84 18.78
C GLU A 138 -48.88 33.53 17.55
N GLN A 139 -48.97 34.40 16.55
CA GLN A 139 -49.81 34.26 15.35
C GLN A 139 -49.20 33.40 14.20
N TYR A 140 -47.91 33.04 14.25
CA TYR A 140 -47.21 32.36 13.14
C TYR A 140 -46.83 30.89 13.42
N LEU A 141 -47.44 30.26 14.43
CA LEU A 141 -47.13 28.89 14.85
C LEU A 141 -47.27 27.86 13.71
N SER A 142 -48.37 27.93 12.95
CA SER A 142 -48.63 27.01 11.84
C SER A 142 -47.62 27.12 10.69
N LEU A 143 -47.05 28.29 10.46
CA LEU A 143 -46.06 28.52 9.41
C LEU A 143 -44.70 27.89 9.78
N THR A 144 -44.30 27.97 11.04
CA THR A 144 -43.03 27.40 11.51
C THR A 144 -43.03 25.87 11.42
N PHE A 145 -44.14 25.21 11.76
CA PHE A 145 -44.28 23.75 11.61
C PHE A 145 -44.19 23.30 10.15
N TYR A 146 -44.78 24.05 9.21
CA TYR A 146 -44.70 23.73 7.79
C TYR A 146 -43.26 23.86 7.25
N VAL A 147 -42.54 24.90 7.67
CA VAL A 147 -41.14 25.12 7.26
C VAL A 147 -40.24 24.02 7.81
N TYR A 148 -40.34 23.70 9.10
CA TYR A 148 -39.54 22.62 9.70
C TYR A 148 -39.87 21.25 9.09
N GLY A 149 -41.15 20.99 8.82
CA GLY A 149 -41.61 19.75 8.17
C GLY A 149 -41.09 19.60 6.74
N SER A 150 -41.09 20.66 5.95
CA SER A 150 -40.57 20.60 4.57
C SER A 150 -39.06 20.38 4.51
N VAL A 151 -38.30 21.00 5.42
CA VAL A 151 -36.85 20.76 5.57
C VAL A 151 -36.57 19.33 6.02
N ALA A 152 -37.31 18.82 7.01
CA ALA A 152 -37.16 17.44 7.48
C ALA A 152 -37.49 16.41 6.39
N LEU A 153 -38.53 16.65 5.58
CA LEU A 153 -38.86 15.81 4.44
C LEU A 153 -37.79 15.84 3.35
N ALA A 154 -37.21 17.02 3.06
CA ALA A 154 -36.12 17.12 2.09
C ALA A 154 -34.86 16.36 2.54
N VAL A 155 -34.52 16.42 3.83
CA VAL A 155 -33.41 15.65 4.41
C VAL A 155 -33.70 14.16 4.39
N LEU A 156 -34.91 13.73 4.74
CA LEU A 156 -35.31 12.33 4.66
C LEU A 156 -35.27 11.80 3.22
N LEU A 157 -35.74 12.61 2.26
CA LEU A 157 -35.65 12.28 0.84
C LEU A 157 -34.20 12.18 0.37
N LEU A 158 -33.33 13.08 0.83
CA LEU A 158 -31.91 13.04 0.54
C LEU A 158 -31.27 11.76 1.11
N ILE A 159 -31.60 11.38 2.35
CA ILE A 159 -31.13 10.13 2.97
C ILE A 159 -31.63 8.91 2.19
N LEU A 160 -32.85 8.94 1.63
CA LEU A 160 -33.38 7.89 0.76
C LEU A 160 -32.74 7.87 -0.65
N LEU A 161 -32.28 9.04 -1.14
CA LEU A 161 -31.59 9.17 -2.42
C LEU A 161 -30.11 8.78 -2.33
N LEU A 162 -29.52 8.85 -1.13
CA LEU A 162 -28.27 8.17 -0.85
C LEU A 162 -28.56 6.66 -0.86
N PRO A 163 -27.91 5.86 -1.73
CA PRO A 163 -28.04 4.41 -1.66
C PRO A 163 -27.62 3.96 -0.26
N GLU A 164 -28.51 3.24 0.42
CA GLU A 164 -28.30 2.70 1.77
C GLU A 164 -26.89 2.09 1.86
N THR A 165 -26.02 2.70 2.67
CA THR A 165 -24.67 2.19 2.97
C THR A 165 -24.73 0.98 3.90
N LYS A 166 -25.82 0.22 3.87
CA LYS A 166 -26.07 -0.93 4.72
C LYS A 166 -25.65 -2.18 3.97
N ASN A 167 -24.55 -2.73 4.45
CA ASN A 167 -24.12 -4.11 4.20
C ASN A 167 -23.31 -4.39 2.93
N VAL A 168 -22.68 -3.39 2.33
CA VAL A 168 -21.57 -3.64 1.39
C VAL A 168 -20.26 -3.39 2.11
N SER A 169 -19.61 -4.48 2.51
CA SER A 169 -18.21 -4.48 2.93
C SER A 169 -17.39 -3.96 1.74
N LEU A 170 -16.76 -2.80 1.88
CA LEU A 170 -15.69 -2.36 0.97
C LEU A 170 -14.50 -3.29 1.21
N GLY A 171 -14.49 -4.46 0.59
CA GLY A 171 -13.44 -5.44 0.84
C GLY A 171 -13.52 -6.80 0.14
N ASP A 172 -14.66 -7.27 -0.38
CA ASP A 172 -14.69 -8.64 -0.90
C ASP A 172 -14.75 -8.65 -2.43
N THR A 173 -13.57 -8.55 -3.04
CA THR A 173 -13.28 -9.40 -4.21
C THR A 173 -13.21 -10.83 -3.70
N ASP A 174 -14.37 -11.41 -3.39
CA ASP A 174 -14.50 -12.85 -3.28
C ASP A 174 -15.03 -13.34 -4.62
N ASP A 175 -14.13 -13.95 -5.36
CA ASP A 175 -14.39 -14.94 -6.38
C ASP A 175 -15.48 -15.91 -5.89
N ASN A 176 -16.74 -15.63 -6.21
CA ASN A 176 -17.80 -16.61 -6.17
C ASN A 176 -18.49 -16.67 -7.53
N THR A 177 -17.68 -17.04 -8.52
CA THR A 177 -18.16 -17.76 -9.70
C THR A 177 -18.67 -19.12 -9.24
N ASN A 178 -19.89 -19.14 -8.69
CA ASN A 178 -20.64 -20.37 -8.46
C ASN A 178 -22.08 -20.15 -8.92
N ASN A 179 -22.25 -20.35 -10.23
CA ASN A 179 -23.37 -21.08 -10.81
C ASN A 179 -24.77 -20.71 -10.32
N LYS A 180 -25.50 -19.91 -11.12
CA LYS A 180 -26.78 -20.32 -11.73
C LYS A 180 -27.29 -19.28 -12.73
N ASP A 181 -27.13 -19.69 -13.99
CA ASP A 181 -28.08 -19.60 -15.10
C ASP A 181 -28.49 -18.23 -15.68
N GLY A 182 -28.07 -18.03 -16.94
CA GLY A 182 -28.95 -17.52 -17.97
C GLY A 182 -28.75 -16.09 -18.45
N THR A 183 -27.65 -15.79 -19.15
CA THR A 183 -27.65 -14.89 -20.34
C THR A 183 -26.38 -15.11 -21.17
N GLN A 184 -26.59 -15.50 -22.42
CA GLN A 184 -25.62 -15.79 -23.47
C GLN A 184 -24.66 -14.61 -23.74
N ILE A 185 -23.35 -14.81 -23.56
CA ILE A 185 -22.32 -13.96 -24.17
C ILE A 185 -21.71 -14.74 -25.33
N ILE A 186 -21.83 -14.14 -26.50
CA ILE A 186 -21.42 -14.66 -27.80
C ILE A 186 -19.89 -14.70 -27.84
N VAL A 187 -19.28 -15.87 -27.60
CA VAL A 187 -17.84 -16.05 -27.75
C VAL A 187 -17.53 -16.10 -29.25
N SER A 188 -16.80 -15.09 -29.72
CA SER A 188 -16.20 -15.09 -31.07
C SER A 188 -15.07 -16.13 -31.11
N PRO A 189 -14.92 -16.92 -32.20
CA PRO A 189 -13.93 -17.99 -32.25
C PRO A 189 -12.50 -17.43 -32.30
N PRO A 190 -11.53 -18.04 -31.58
CA PRO A 190 -10.12 -17.70 -31.73
C PRO A 190 -9.55 -18.22 -33.06
N VAL A 191 -8.76 -17.37 -33.72
CA VAL A 191 -7.99 -17.69 -34.92
C VAL A 191 -6.83 -18.64 -34.56
N ASN A 192 -6.65 -19.65 -35.40
CA ASN A 192 -5.73 -20.80 -35.28
C ASN A 192 -4.25 -20.43 -35.50
N ILE A 193 -3.33 -21.03 -34.73
CA ILE A 193 -1.98 -21.41 -35.17
C ILE A 193 -1.60 -22.68 -34.39
N GLY A 194 -1.71 -23.85 -35.03
CA GLY A 194 -1.44 -25.15 -34.43
C GLY A 194 -1.48 -26.32 -35.43
N ASP A 195 -2.21 -26.18 -36.54
CA ASP A 195 -2.27 -27.21 -37.58
C ASP A 195 -1.43 -26.82 -38.81
N ILE A 196 -0.12 -27.08 -38.74
CA ILE A 196 0.72 -27.31 -39.93
C ILE A 196 1.54 -28.56 -39.63
N GLU A 197 0.99 -29.72 -40.00
CA GLU A 197 1.79 -30.90 -40.33
C GLU A 197 1.70 -31.12 -41.85
N ILE A 198 2.89 -31.13 -42.47
CA ILE A 198 3.23 -31.49 -43.87
C ILE A 198 3.01 -30.39 -44.91
#